data_AF-A0A419IY52-F1
#
_entry.id   AF-A0A419IY52-F1
#
_cell.length_a   1.000
_cell.length_b   1.000
_cell.length_c   1.000
_cell.angle_alpha   90.00
_cell.angle_beta   90.00
_cell.angle_gamma   90.00
#
_symmetry.space_group_name_H-M   'P 1'
#
loop_
_entity.id
_entity.type
_entity.pdbx_description
1 polymer ?
#
loop_
_entity_poly.entity_id
_entity_poly.type
_entity_poly.pdbx_seq_one_letter_code
_entity_poly.pdbx_strand_id
1 'polypeptide(L)'
;MVENWSKFRHNALHHLGTDGIIPADPYLVLPFRREELLVTIKTARDSHFNSRRIYEITEGTIYSRAEKAVHGKAIHAAIDYHVPYGTPVAAPVSGYAIASYQSAWLRNADGTVRNYQGKHLAFGLGYFVQIYAPEVNRYVQLGHLSSLEDSIPFSMPTEDVDGDWSPTNYAVPVTELVSGMHEFVVCVKRGHILGRVGFSGLRWGYDDYAQGADRPVEIDPNVYLSYDEPHVHFEEFDRYSDTGAKTPRRDPYDIYMSHSHYPTPTRVRAVGMEPLFYLDGSELPKFADDSI
;
A
#
# COMPACT_ATOMS: atom_id res chain seq x y z
N MET A 1 16.05 19.89 13.22
CA MET A 1 17.23 19.22 12.65
C MET A 1 16.73 18.16 11.70
N VAL A 2 17.13 18.19 10.43
CA VAL A 2 16.77 17.13 9.46
C VAL A 2 17.84 16.05 9.63
N GLU A 3 17.49 14.92 10.25
CA GLU A 3 18.40 13.77 10.33
C GLU A 3 18.83 13.35 8.92
N ASN A 4 20.10 13.00 8.77
CA ASN A 4 20.64 12.58 7.48
C ASN A 4 20.31 11.09 7.26
N TRP A 5 19.10 10.83 6.73
CA TRP A 5 18.55 9.50 6.48
C TRP A 5 19.32 8.68 5.44
N SER A 6 20.14 9.33 4.58
CA SER A 6 20.89 8.65 3.51
C SER A 6 22.04 7.76 3.99
N LYS A 7 22.35 7.75 5.30
CA LYS A 7 23.37 6.90 5.92
C LYS A 7 22.84 5.53 6.36
N PHE A 8 21.54 5.26 6.18
CA PHE A 8 20.85 4.06 6.68
C PHE A 8 20.16 3.26 5.57
N ARG A 9 20.78 3.21 4.38
CA ARG A 9 20.28 2.44 3.22
C ARG A 9 20.08 0.98 3.58
N HIS A 10 18.88 0.45 3.34
CA HIS A 10 18.45 -0.91 3.71
C HIS A 10 18.73 -1.31 5.17
N ASN A 11 18.98 -0.32 6.04
CA ASN A 11 19.23 -0.53 7.47
C ASN A 11 17.99 -0.04 8.21
N ALA A 12 17.14 -1.00 8.53
CA ALA A 12 15.99 -0.95 9.42
C ALA A 12 15.64 0.45 9.95
N LEU A 13 14.61 1.07 9.37
CA LEU A 13 14.20 2.44 9.72
C LEU A 13 13.80 2.65 11.19
N HIS A 14 13.73 1.60 12.03
CA HIS A 14 13.74 1.69 13.49
C HIS A 14 14.37 0.42 14.11
N HIS A 15 15.66 0.49 14.50
CA HIS A 15 16.49 -0.40 15.35
C HIS A 15 16.50 -1.95 15.19
N LEU A 16 17.73 -2.51 15.22
CA LEU A 16 18.10 -3.81 15.84
C LEU A 16 17.33 -5.06 15.37
N GLY A 17 17.32 -5.30 14.06
CA GLY A 17 17.13 -6.65 13.52
C GLY A 17 18.50 -7.30 13.28
N THR A 18 18.65 -8.57 13.65
CA THR A 18 19.80 -9.44 13.33
C THR A 18 19.94 -9.76 11.84
N ASP A 19 19.11 -9.14 11.02
CA ASP A 19 19.03 -9.40 9.61
C ASP A 19 20.24 -8.71 8.99
N GLY A 20 21.23 -9.52 8.62
CA GLY A 20 22.43 -9.07 7.94
C GLY A 20 22.09 -8.34 6.63
N ILE A 21 23.11 -8.12 5.81
CA ILE A 21 22.93 -7.54 4.47
C ILE A 21 21.96 -8.42 3.67
N ILE A 22 20.72 -7.96 3.46
CA ILE A 22 19.77 -8.58 2.53
C ILE A 22 20.11 -8.05 1.14
N PRO A 23 20.45 -8.91 0.17
CA PRO A 23 20.67 -8.48 -1.20
C PRO A 23 19.46 -7.70 -1.72
N ALA A 24 19.72 -6.54 -2.32
CA ALA A 24 18.70 -5.69 -2.93
C ALA A 24 18.54 -6.04 -4.42
N ASP A 25 18.35 -7.33 -4.70
CA ASP A 25 18.11 -7.80 -6.06
C ASP A 25 16.69 -7.38 -6.49
N PRO A 26 16.51 -6.77 -7.67
CA PRO A 26 15.19 -6.39 -8.15
C PRO A 26 14.26 -7.60 -8.31
N TYR A 27 13.04 -7.47 -7.80
CA TYR A 27 11.98 -8.49 -7.91
C TYR A 27 10.57 -7.89 -8.04
N LEU A 28 10.45 -6.56 -7.98
CA LEU A 28 9.18 -5.83 -8.02
C LEU A 28 8.96 -5.14 -9.37
N VAL A 29 7.69 -4.90 -9.68
CA VAL A 29 7.20 -3.98 -10.72
C VAL A 29 6.14 -3.06 -10.12
N LEU A 30 5.74 -2.01 -10.84
CA LEU A 30 4.61 -1.18 -10.42
C LEU A 30 3.35 -2.03 -10.27
N PRO A 31 2.45 -1.71 -9.31
CA PRO A 31 1.23 -2.47 -9.08
C PRO A 31 0.13 -2.13 -10.12
N PHE A 32 0.52 -1.81 -11.35
CA PHE A 32 -0.38 -1.40 -12.43
C PHE A 32 0.07 -2.06 -13.72
N ARG A 33 -0.90 -2.43 -14.54
CA ARG A 33 -0.66 -2.74 -15.95
C ARG A 33 -0.82 -1.47 -16.78
N ARG A 34 0.07 -1.26 -17.73
CA ARG A 34 0.17 0.00 -18.47
C ARG A 34 -1.08 0.27 -19.28
N GLU A 35 -1.59 -0.73 -20.00
CA GLU A 35 -2.74 -0.56 -20.88
C GLU A 35 -4.01 -0.21 -20.08
N GLU A 36 -4.33 -0.98 -19.04
CA GLU A 36 -5.50 -0.73 -18.19
C GLU A 36 -5.44 0.64 -17.50
N LEU A 37 -4.27 1.06 -17.01
CA LEU A 37 -4.10 2.39 -16.42
C LEU A 37 -4.37 3.50 -17.44
N LEU A 38 -3.82 3.39 -18.65
CA LEU A 38 -4.05 4.38 -19.71
C LEU A 38 -5.52 4.43 -20.16
N VAL A 39 -6.21 3.29 -20.16
CA VAL A 39 -7.66 3.25 -20.42
C VAL A 39 -8.42 3.99 -19.32
N THR A 40 -8.14 3.71 -18.04
CA THR A 40 -8.80 4.38 -16.92
C THR A 40 -8.56 5.89 -16.95
N ILE A 41 -7.34 6.36 -17.22
CA ILE A 41 -7.05 7.80 -17.30
C ILE A 41 -7.88 8.50 -18.38
N LYS A 42 -8.16 7.81 -19.50
CA LYS A 42 -8.98 8.36 -20.60
C LYS A 42 -10.46 8.43 -20.28
N THR A 43 -10.96 7.51 -19.44
CA THR A 43 -12.40 7.34 -19.19
C THR A 43 -12.84 7.88 -17.84
N ALA A 44 -11.95 7.92 -16.85
CA ALA A 44 -12.24 8.39 -15.51
C ALA A 44 -12.56 9.89 -15.51
N ARG A 45 -13.58 10.26 -14.74
CA ARG A 45 -13.89 11.65 -14.40
C ARG A 45 -13.41 11.95 -12.98
N ASP A 46 -12.16 11.62 -12.71
CA ASP A 46 -11.53 11.91 -11.42
C ASP A 46 -11.03 13.35 -11.42
N SER A 47 -11.66 14.22 -10.63
CA SER A 47 -11.26 15.63 -10.51
C SER A 47 -9.93 15.82 -9.78
N HIS A 48 -9.45 14.80 -9.07
CA HIS A 48 -8.20 14.84 -8.33
C HIS A 48 -7.00 14.47 -9.22
N PHE A 49 -7.23 13.75 -10.34
CA PHE A 49 -6.16 13.28 -11.19
C PHE A 49 -5.92 14.15 -12.43
N ASN A 50 -4.67 14.58 -12.62
CA ASN A 50 -4.27 15.28 -13.84
C ASN A 50 -4.02 14.28 -14.98
N SER A 51 -4.95 14.19 -15.93
CA SER A 51 -4.91 13.26 -17.07
C SER A 51 -3.69 13.38 -18.00
N ARG A 52 -2.84 14.41 -17.83
CA ARG A 52 -1.54 14.49 -18.51
C ARG A 52 -0.46 13.61 -17.87
N ARG A 53 -0.73 12.98 -16.73
CA ARG A 53 0.19 12.14 -15.96
C ARG A 53 -0.26 10.68 -16.02
N ILE A 54 0.70 9.75 -15.94
CA ILE A 54 0.40 8.31 -15.89
C ILE A 54 0.17 7.87 -14.44
N TYR A 55 1.07 8.26 -13.55
CA TYR A 55 0.89 8.16 -12.10
C TYR A 55 1.70 9.26 -11.41
N GLU A 56 1.40 9.51 -10.14
CA GLU A 56 2.19 10.34 -9.24
C GLU A 56 2.53 9.61 -7.96
N ILE A 57 3.63 10.03 -7.35
CA ILE A 57 3.94 9.67 -5.96
C ILE A 57 3.57 10.89 -5.12
N THR A 58 2.54 10.74 -4.30
CA THR A 58 1.99 11.80 -3.44
C THR A 58 2.55 11.72 -2.04
N GLU A 59 2.88 10.52 -1.57
CA GLU A 59 3.66 10.29 -0.36
C GLU A 59 4.81 9.30 -0.58
N GLY A 60 5.95 9.60 0.05
CA GLY A 60 7.09 8.68 0.13
C GLY A 60 7.16 8.06 1.52
N THR A 61 8.27 7.42 1.88
CA THR A 61 8.44 6.84 3.24
C THR A 61 8.36 7.87 4.37
N ILE A 62 8.51 9.16 4.05
CA ILE A 62 8.26 10.29 4.95
C ILE A 62 7.06 11.08 4.42
N TYR A 63 6.06 11.29 5.28
CA TYR A 63 4.90 12.12 4.94
C TYR A 63 5.29 13.55 4.54
N SER A 64 4.57 14.11 3.59
CA SER A 64 4.65 15.50 3.16
C SER A 64 4.22 16.43 4.31
N ARG A 65 4.45 17.73 4.13
CA ARG A 65 3.99 18.72 5.11
C ARG A 65 2.46 18.83 5.13
N ALA A 66 1.79 18.55 4.02
CA ALA A 66 0.34 18.60 3.91
C ALA A 66 -0.28 17.48 4.74
N GLU A 67 0.18 16.24 4.55
CA GLU A 67 -0.34 15.07 5.27
C GLU A 67 -0.05 15.14 6.77
N LYS A 68 1.17 15.56 7.13
CA LYS A 68 1.52 15.90 8.52
C LYS A 68 0.56 16.91 9.15
N ALA A 69 0.02 17.86 8.40
CA ALA A 69 -0.93 18.84 8.95
C ALA A 69 -2.30 18.20 9.24
N VAL A 70 -2.69 17.15 8.51
CA VAL A 70 -3.94 16.41 8.70
C VAL A 70 -3.84 15.45 9.88
N HIS A 71 -2.95 14.45 9.79
CA HIS A 71 -2.89 13.34 10.76
C HIS A 71 -1.71 13.43 11.74
N GLY A 72 -0.75 14.35 11.55
CA GLY A 72 0.34 14.60 12.51
C GLY A 72 1.44 13.54 12.58
N LYS A 73 1.43 12.51 11.70
CA LYS A 73 2.48 11.47 11.69
C LYS A 73 3.61 11.88 10.77
N ALA A 74 4.85 11.65 11.19
CA ALA A 74 6.02 12.03 10.39
C ALA A 74 6.46 10.95 9.40
N ILE A 75 6.29 9.69 9.80
CA ILE A 75 6.78 8.51 9.09
C ILE A 75 5.59 7.80 8.49
N HIS A 76 5.69 7.55 7.20
CA HIS A 76 4.70 6.84 6.41
C HIS A 76 5.13 5.37 6.22
N ALA A 77 6.41 5.19 5.89
CA ALA A 77 7.07 3.92 5.63
C ALA A 77 6.42 3.09 4.50
N ALA A 78 5.73 3.76 3.57
CA ALA A 78 5.19 3.20 2.34
C ALA A 78 5.39 4.20 1.19
N ILE A 79 4.93 3.84 0.00
CA ILE A 79 4.85 4.73 -1.17
C ILE A 79 3.39 4.83 -1.60
N ASP A 80 2.87 6.04 -1.74
CA ASP A 80 1.52 6.27 -2.24
C ASP A 80 1.54 6.62 -3.71
N TYR A 81 0.93 5.76 -4.51
CA TYR A 81 0.76 5.94 -5.94
C TYR A 81 -0.62 6.50 -6.24
N HIS A 82 -0.70 7.81 -6.46
CA HIS A 82 -1.92 8.45 -6.93
C HIS A 82 -2.14 8.13 -8.41
N VAL A 83 -3.27 7.46 -8.67
CA VAL A 83 -3.86 7.15 -9.97
C VAL A 83 -5.39 7.28 -9.84
N PRO A 84 -6.15 7.41 -10.93
CA PRO A 84 -7.60 7.60 -10.81
C PRO A 84 -8.29 6.48 -10.02
N TYR A 85 -9.34 6.84 -9.27
CA TYR A 85 -10.23 5.87 -8.63
C TYR A 85 -10.69 4.78 -9.62
N GLY A 86 -10.76 3.53 -9.17
CA GLY A 86 -11.25 2.40 -9.97
C GLY A 86 -10.21 1.78 -10.90
N THR A 87 -8.99 2.35 -10.97
CA THR A 87 -7.85 1.78 -11.71
C THR A 87 -7.58 0.34 -11.23
N PRO A 88 -7.46 -0.65 -12.13
CA PRO A 88 -7.09 -2.01 -11.74
C PRO A 88 -5.69 -2.06 -11.08
N VAL A 89 -5.61 -2.72 -9.92
CA VAL A 89 -4.37 -2.94 -9.19
C VAL A 89 -3.89 -4.36 -9.46
N ALA A 90 -2.65 -4.49 -9.91
CA ALA A 90 -2.02 -5.76 -10.27
C ALA A 90 -0.98 -6.19 -9.24
N ALA A 91 -0.76 -7.49 -9.11
CA ALA A 91 0.28 -8.05 -8.27
C ALA A 91 1.68 -7.62 -8.75
N PRO A 92 2.47 -6.90 -7.94
CA PRO A 92 3.83 -6.47 -8.31
C PRO A 92 4.85 -7.60 -8.24
N VAL A 93 4.47 -8.76 -7.70
CA VAL A 93 5.31 -9.94 -7.54
C VAL A 93 4.43 -11.19 -7.57
N SER A 94 4.99 -12.33 -7.97
CA SER A 94 4.32 -13.62 -7.82
C SER A 94 4.42 -14.09 -6.37
N GLY A 95 3.39 -14.76 -5.87
CA GLY A 95 3.42 -15.22 -4.49
C GLY A 95 2.08 -15.72 -3.99
N TYR A 96 1.92 -15.68 -2.68
CA TYR A 96 0.74 -16.13 -1.98
C TYR A 96 0.04 -14.91 -1.38
N ALA A 97 -1.14 -14.62 -1.93
CA ALA A 97 -1.93 -13.45 -1.59
C ALA A 97 -3.02 -13.79 -0.57
N ILE A 98 -3.25 -12.82 0.30
CA ILE A 98 -4.34 -12.78 1.26
C ILE A 98 -4.95 -11.38 1.23
N ALA A 99 -6.23 -11.24 1.55
CA ALA A 99 -6.86 -9.94 1.69
C ALA A 99 -7.60 -9.82 3.02
N SER A 100 -7.69 -8.60 3.54
CA SER A 100 -8.48 -8.26 4.72
C SER A 100 -8.75 -6.76 4.71
N TYR A 101 -9.44 -6.27 5.74
CA TYR A 101 -9.65 -4.85 5.98
C TYR A 101 -8.99 -4.40 7.29
N GLN A 102 -8.51 -3.15 7.34
CA GLN A 102 -7.97 -2.53 8.57
C GLN A 102 -8.24 -1.03 8.60
N SER A 103 -8.76 -0.52 9.72
CA SER A 103 -8.96 0.92 9.92
C SER A 103 -9.09 1.24 11.38
N ALA A 104 -8.49 2.34 11.85
CA ALA A 104 -8.60 2.77 13.23
C ALA A 104 -8.88 4.27 13.31
N TRP A 105 -9.74 4.70 14.23
CA TRP A 105 -9.95 6.11 14.50
C TRP A 105 -8.63 6.74 14.96
N LEU A 106 -8.25 7.85 14.33
CA LEU A 106 -7.06 8.55 14.76
C LEU A 106 -7.37 9.28 16.07
N ARG A 107 -6.60 8.99 17.11
CA ARG A 107 -6.82 9.57 18.44
C ARG A 107 -5.78 10.63 18.78
N ASN A 108 -6.20 11.67 19.48
CA ASN A 108 -5.32 12.63 20.12
C ASN A 108 -4.60 11.99 21.32
N ALA A 109 -3.61 12.68 21.89
CA ALA A 109 -2.87 12.20 23.05
C ALA A 109 -3.76 11.96 24.30
N ASP A 110 -4.93 12.59 24.37
CA ASP A 110 -5.93 12.42 25.42
C ASP A 110 -6.92 11.27 25.15
N GLY A 111 -6.74 10.53 24.05
CA GLY A 111 -7.59 9.39 23.64
C GLY A 111 -8.84 9.77 22.85
N THR A 112 -9.16 11.06 22.72
CA THR A 112 -10.32 11.52 21.93
C THR A 112 -10.10 11.31 20.44
N VAL A 113 -11.17 10.99 19.70
CA VAL A 113 -11.10 10.88 18.23
C VAL A 113 -10.79 12.25 17.63
N ARG A 114 -9.78 12.29 16.77
CA ARG A 114 -9.31 13.50 16.10
C ARG A 114 -10.33 13.91 15.05
N ASN A 115 -10.59 15.21 15.00
CA ASN A 115 -11.43 15.82 13.99
C ASN A 115 -10.58 16.59 12.97
N TYR A 116 -10.96 16.50 11.70
CA TYR A 116 -10.45 17.34 10.63
C TYR A 116 -11.65 17.91 9.87
N GLN A 117 -11.70 19.25 9.73
CA GLN A 117 -12.82 19.95 9.10
C GLN A 117 -14.20 19.54 9.64
N GLY A 118 -14.29 19.33 10.96
CA GLY A 118 -15.54 19.00 11.65
C GLY A 118 -15.98 17.53 11.56
N LYS A 119 -15.19 16.64 10.95
CA LYS A 119 -15.50 15.20 10.87
C LYS A 119 -14.41 14.35 11.54
N HIS A 120 -14.81 13.20 12.07
CA HIS A 120 -13.89 12.21 12.63
C HIS A 120 -12.95 11.64 11.56
N LEU A 121 -11.68 11.50 11.92
CA LEU A 121 -10.63 11.01 11.03
C LEU A 121 -10.24 9.60 11.42
N ALA A 122 -10.26 8.66 10.47
CA ALA A 122 -9.61 7.37 10.63
C ALA A 122 -8.39 7.25 9.72
N PHE A 123 -7.52 6.30 10.09
CA PHE A 123 -6.35 5.94 9.33
C PHE A 123 -6.18 4.42 9.37
N GLY A 124 -5.82 3.84 8.24
CA GLY A 124 -5.52 2.42 8.12
C GLY A 124 -5.53 2.00 6.66
N LEU A 125 -5.14 0.76 6.40
CA LEU A 125 -4.96 0.24 5.04
C LEU A 125 -6.27 0.08 4.26
N GLY A 126 -7.43 0.13 4.93
CA GLY A 126 -8.71 -0.21 4.33
C GLY A 126 -8.71 -1.63 3.82
N TYR A 127 -9.38 -1.85 2.68
CA TYR A 127 -9.22 -3.08 1.90
C TYR A 127 -7.79 -3.16 1.39
N PHE A 128 -7.10 -4.23 1.77
CA PHE A 128 -5.73 -4.47 1.33
C PHE A 128 -5.54 -5.89 0.84
N VAL A 129 -4.51 -6.06 0.01
CA VAL A 129 -3.94 -7.36 -0.34
C VAL A 129 -2.49 -7.40 0.14
N GLN A 130 -2.12 -8.47 0.84
CA GLN A 130 -0.74 -8.78 1.18
C GLN A 130 -0.28 -10.00 0.40
N ILE A 131 0.91 -9.95 -0.18
CA ILE A 131 1.52 -11.02 -0.97
C ILE A 131 2.83 -11.42 -0.31
N TYR A 132 2.96 -12.69 0.06
CA TYR A 132 4.25 -13.28 0.41
C TYR A 132 4.96 -13.77 -0.85
N ALA A 133 6.17 -13.26 -1.09
CA ALA A 133 7.05 -13.64 -2.18
C ALA A 133 8.11 -14.64 -1.68
N PRO A 134 7.95 -15.95 -1.94
CA PRO A 134 8.83 -16.99 -1.38
C PRO A 134 10.26 -16.91 -1.93
N GLU A 135 10.45 -16.41 -3.15
CA GLU A 135 11.77 -16.34 -3.81
C GLU A 135 12.76 -15.45 -3.06
N VAL A 136 12.25 -14.41 -2.39
CA VAL A 136 13.06 -13.44 -1.64
C VAL A 136 12.74 -13.45 -0.14
N ASN A 137 11.79 -14.28 0.30
CA ASN A 137 11.24 -14.32 1.65
C ASN A 137 10.80 -12.93 2.16
N ARG A 138 9.94 -12.25 1.40
CA ARG A 138 9.44 -10.90 1.74
C ARG A 138 7.95 -10.77 1.49
N TYR A 139 7.36 -9.74 2.06
CA TYR A 139 5.97 -9.38 1.89
C TYR A 139 5.85 -8.04 1.16
N VAL A 140 4.83 -7.97 0.30
CA VAL A 140 4.34 -6.70 -0.26
C VAL A 140 2.91 -6.52 0.21
N GLN A 141 2.51 -5.29 0.56
CA GLN A 141 1.14 -4.97 0.89
C GLN A 141 0.65 -3.76 0.09
N LEU A 142 -0.56 -3.88 -0.44
CA LEU A 142 -1.24 -2.90 -1.27
C LEU A 142 -2.54 -2.51 -0.56
N GLY A 143 -2.61 -1.29 -0.05
CA GLY A 143 -3.77 -0.74 0.67
C GLY A 143 -4.65 0.17 -0.16
N HIS A 144 -5.69 0.68 0.50
CA HIS A 144 -6.69 1.63 0.03
C HIS A 144 -7.47 1.17 -1.20
N LEU A 145 -7.64 -0.13 -1.38
CA LEU A 145 -8.43 -0.64 -2.49
C LEU A 145 -9.91 -0.26 -2.32
N SER A 146 -10.65 -0.02 -3.40
CA SER A 146 -12.11 0.18 -3.34
C SER A 146 -12.89 -1.13 -3.40
N SER A 147 -12.29 -2.15 -4.02
CA SER A 147 -12.88 -3.47 -4.22
C SER A 147 -11.77 -4.51 -4.41
N LEU A 148 -12.14 -5.78 -4.25
CA LEU A 148 -11.26 -6.95 -4.47
C LEU A 148 -11.83 -7.81 -5.60
N GLU A 149 -10.95 -8.32 -6.45
CA GLU A 149 -11.33 -9.30 -7.47
C GLU A 149 -11.87 -10.58 -6.84
N ASP A 150 -12.87 -11.21 -7.46
CA ASP A 150 -13.54 -12.41 -6.93
C ASP A 150 -12.58 -13.56 -6.64
N SER A 151 -11.50 -13.67 -7.44
CA SER A 151 -10.45 -14.67 -7.24
C SER A 151 -9.59 -14.46 -5.99
N ILE A 152 -9.68 -13.29 -5.36
CA ILE A 152 -8.91 -12.99 -4.14
C ILE A 152 -9.78 -13.31 -2.92
N PRO A 153 -9.34 -14.25 -2.06
CA PRO A 153 -10.05 -14.58 -0.84
C PRO A 153 -9.93 -13.44 0.16
N PHE A 154 -11.01 -13.22 0.91
CA PHE A 154 -11.12 -12.14 1.89
C PHE A 154 -11.26 -12.72 3.30
N SER A 155 -10.35 -12.34 4.18
CA SER A 155 -10.40 -12.67 5.59
C SER A 155 -11.19 -11.59 6.33
N MET A 156 -12.31 -11.98 6.95
CA MET A 156 -13.18 -11.03 7.64
C MET A 156 -12.47 -10.37 8.83
N PRO A 157 -12.37 -9.03 8.89
CA PRO A 157 -11.79 -8.33 10.03
C PRO A 157 -12.68 -8.46 11.27
N THR A 158 -12.11 -8.17 12.42
CA THR A 158 -12.85 -8.03 13.69
C THR A 158 -12.89 -6.57 14.11
N GLU A 159 -14.07 -6.09 14.46
CA GLU A 159 -14.25 -4.80 15.12
C GLU A 159 -14.00 -4.93 16.62
N ASP A 160 -13.31 -3.96 17.21
CA ASP A 160 -13.23 -3.83 18.66
C ASP A 160 -14.29 -2.88 19.24
N VAL A 161 -14.28 -2.72 20.56
CA VAL A 161 -15.24 -1.86 21.28
C VAL A 161 -15.10 -0.37 20.94
N ASP A 162 -13.97 0.01 20.34
CA ASP A 162 -13.58 1.37 20.00
C ASP A 162 -13.94 1.73 18.56
N GLY A 163 -14.51 0.79 17.79
CA GLY A 163 -14.86 0.95 16.37
C GLY A 163 -13.64 0.86 15.45
N ASP A 164 -12.55 0.26 15.94
CA ASP A 164 -11.35 -0.02 15.17
C ASP A 164 -11.44 -1.45 14.60
N TRP A 165 -11.03 -1.58 13.34
CA TRP A 165 -11.06 -2.82 12.59
C TRP A 165 -9.68 -3.42 12.49
N SER A 166 -9.54 -4.62 13.03
CA SER A 166 -8.32 -5.41 12.98
C SER A 166 -8.40 -6.51 11.93
N PRO A 167 -7.37 -6.68 11.09
CA PRO A 167 -7.36 -7.74 10.10
C PRO A 167 -7.14 -9.11 10.73
N THR A 168 -7.64 -10.15 10.07
CA THR A 168 -7.47 -11.56 10.48
C THR A 168 -6.64 -12.33 9.46
N ASN A 169 -6.05 -13.46 9.86
CA ASN A 169 -5.23 -14.37 9.03
C ASN A 169 -4.03 -13.73 8.29
N TYR A 170 -3.69 -12.48 8.62
CA TYR A 170 -2.67 -11.72 7.87
C TYR A 170 -1.23 -11.94 8.32
N ALA A 171 -1.06 -12.58 9.47
CA ALA A 171 0.22 -12.89 10.10
C ALA A 171 0.39 -14.41 10.32
N VAL A 172 -0.26 -15.21 9.48
CA VAL A 172 -0.16 -16.68 9.50
C VAL A 172 1.28 -17.10 9.18
N PRO A 173 1.84 -18.13 9.84
CA PRO A 173 3.20 -18.61 9.57
C PRO A 173 3.41 -18.95 8.09
N VAL A 174 4.62 -18.69 7.57
CA VAL A 174 4.98 -18.96 6.16
C VAL A 174 4.69 -20.41 5.78
N THR A 175 4.99 -21.37 6.66
CA THR A 175 4.74 -22.80 6.43
C THR A 175 3.27 -23.12 6.17
N GLU A 176 2.36 -22.43 6.86
CA GLU A 176 0.92 -22.56 6.66
C GLU A 176 0.50 -21.85 5.38
N LEU A 177 1.01 -20.65 5.15
CA LEU A 177 0.70 -19.82 4.00
C LEU A 177 1.08 -20.49 2.66
N VAL A 178 2.18 -21.23 2.61
CA VAL A 178 2.62 -21.97 1.41
C VAL A 178 2.08 -23.40 1.31
N SER A 179 1.36 -23.89 2.33
CA SER A 179 0.88 -25.28 2.40
C SER A 179 -0.20 -25.61 1.37
N GLY A 180 -0.92 -24.60 0.88
CA GLY A 180 -2.09 -24.77 0.02
C GLY A 180 -3.34 -25.30 0.74
N MET A 181 -3.34 -25.34 2.08
CA MET A 181 -4.43 -25.91 2.87
C MET A 181 -5.48 -24.88 3.34
N HIS A 182 -5.23 -23.59 3.13
CA HIS A 182 -6.09 -22.52 3.64
C HIS A 182 -6.89 -21.85 2.53
N GLU A 183 -8.21 -21.81 2.71
CA GLU A 183 -9.15 -21.16 1.78
C GLU A 183 -8.97 -19.63 1.72
N PHE A 184 -8.32 -19.04 2.74
CA PHE A 184 -8.03 -17.61 2.78
C PHE A 184 -6.75 -17.19 2.04
N VAL A 185 -6.05 -18.13 1.36
CA VAL A 185 -4.81 -17.88 0.61
C VAL A 185 -4.97 -18.28 -0.85
N VAL A 186 -4.45 -17.45 -1.76
CA VAL A 186 -4.41 -17.77 -3.21
C VAL A 186 -3.03 -17.53 -3.80
N CYS A 187 -2.59 -18.39 -4.71
CA CYS A 187 -1.37 -18.15 -5.48
C CYS A 187 -1.65 -17.16 -6.60
N VAL A 188 -0.92 -16.05 -6.64
CA VAL A 188 -1.01 -15.03 -7.69
C VAL A 188 0.29 -14.98 -8.50
N LYS A 189 0.15 -14.66 -9.78
CA LYS A 189 1.31 -14.32 -10.62
C LYS A 189 1.46 -12.81 -10.70
N ARG A 190 2.69 -12.34 -10.88
CA ARG A 190 2.96 -10.95 -11.25
C ARG A 190 2.04 -10.53 -12.39
N GLY A 191 1.40 -9.38 -12.25
CA GLY A 191 0.40 -8.88 -13.19
C GLY A 191 -1.02 -9.36 -12.93
N HIS A 192 -1.31 -10.34 -12.07
CA HIS A 192 -2.69 -10.74 -11.73
C HIS A 192 -3.43 -9.57 -11.07
N ILE A 193 -4.61 -9.20 -11.58
CA ILE A 193 -5.45 -8.15 -10.97
C ILE A 193 -5.96 -8.62 -9.61
N LEU A 194 -5.83 -7.76 -8.61
CA LEU A 194 -6.15 -8.02 -7.21
C LEU A 194 -7.41 -7.29 -6.75
N GLY A 195 -7.68 -6.14 -7.37
CA GLY A 195 -8.75 -5.24 -6.98
C GLY A 195 -8.62 -3.92 -7.73
N ARG A 196 -9.21 -2.88 -7.16
CA ARG A 196 -9.23 -1.54 -7.77
C ARG A 196 -8.80 -0.46 -6.78
N VAL A 197 -8.22 0.61 -7.30
CA VAL A 197 -7.82 1.79 -6.51
C VAL A 197 -9.03 2.47 -5.88
N GLY A 198 -8.87 2.88 -4.62
CA GLY A 198 -9.84 3.64 -3.85
C GLY A 198 -9.15 4.47 -2.78
N PHE A 199 -9.83 4.62 -1.64
CA PHE A 199 -9.35 5.34 -0.45
C PHE A 199 -9.91 4.68 0.82
N SER A 200 -10.22 3.38 0.78
CA SER A 200 -10.75 2.67 1.94
C SER A 200 -9.78 2.76 3.12
N GLY A 201 -10.28 2.74 4.35
CA GLY A 201 -9.49 2.91 5.57
C GLY A 201 -9.17 4.37 5.91
N LEU A 202 -9.30 5.29 4.95
CA LEU A 202 -9.13 6.74 5.14
C LEU A 202 -10.47 7.42 5.43
N ARG A 203 -11.18 6.92 6.45
CA ARG A 203 -12.53 7.38 6.80
C ARG A 203 -12.54 8.85 7.20
N TRP A 204 -13.56 9.58 6.73
CA TRP A 204 -13.77 11.00 7.06
C TRP A 204 -15.23 11.29 7.42
N GLY A 205 -15.60 10.90 8.65
CA GLY A 205 -16.96 11.09 9.19
C GLY A 205 -17.98 10.02 8.79
N TYR A 206 -17.54 8.84 8.36
CA TYR A 206 -18.39 7.69 8.01
C TYR A 206 -17.61 6.39 8.20
N ASP A 207 -18.30 5.26 8.21
CA ASP A 207 -17.68 3.93 8.14
C ASP A 207 -17.75 3.39 6.71
N ASP A 208 -16.62 2.88 6.23
CA ASP A 208 -16.48 2.30 4.88
C ASP A 208 -16.34 0.76 4.90
N TYR A 209 -16.65 0.15 6.05
CA TYR A 209 -16.83 -1.29 6.21
C TYR A 209 -18.07 -1.57 7.05
N ALA A 210 -18.89 -2.53 6.61
CA ALA A 210 -20.06 -2.99 7.35
C ALA A 210 -19.78 -4.33 8.01
N GLN A 211 -20.10 -4.45 9.30
CA GLN A 211 -19.94 -5.69 10.05
C GLN A 211 -20.66 -6.86 9.36
N GLY A 212 -19.95 -7.98 9.19
CA GLY A 212 -20.49 -9.20 8.59
C GLY A 212 -20.61 -9.17 7.07
N ALA A 213 -20.07 -8.16 6.37
CA ALA A 213 -19.96 -8.22 4.92
C ALA A 213 -18.92 -9.28 4.49
N ASP A 214 -19.37 -10.31 3.77
CA ASP A 214 -18.50 -11.41 3.31
C ASP A 214 -17.43 -10.95 2.30
N ARG A 215 -17.65 -9.79 1.66
CA ARG A 215 -16.74 -9.15 0.71
C ARG A 215 -16.85 -7.61 0.80
N PRO A 216 -15.84 -6.87 0.30
CA PRO A 216 -15.93 -5.43 0.14
C PRO A 216 -17.19 -5.02 -0.63
N VAL A 217 -17.91 -4.01 -0.13
CA VAL A 217 -18.85 -3.27 -0.96
C VAL A 217 -18.04 -2.20 -1.67
N GLU A 218 -18.18 -2.08 -2.99
CA GLU A 218 -17.50 -1.04 -3.75
C GLU A 218 -17.88 0.34 -3.20
N ILE A 219 -16.86 1.11 -2.77
CA ILE A 219 -17.06 2.42 -2.14
C ILE A 219 -17.40 3.45 -3.21
N ASP A 220 -18.66 3.88 -3.33
CA ASP A 220 -19.03 4.93 -4.29
C ASP A 220 -18.33 6.28 -3.94
N PRO A 221 -17.42 6.79 -4.81
CA PRO A 221 -16.68 8.02 -4.54
C PRO A 221 -17.53 9.29 -4.58
N ASN A 222 -18.79 9.20 -5.03
CA ASN A 222 -19.73 10.33 -4.98
C ASN A 222 -20.49 10.40 -3.66
N VAL A 223 -20.51 9.30 -2.89
CA VAL A 223 -21.20 9.20 -1.59
C VAL A 223 -20.20 9.29 -0.45
N TYR A 224 -19.09 8.58 -0.58
CA TYR A 224 -18.05 8.45 0.41
C TYR A 224 -16.83 9.26 -0.02
N LEU A 225 -16.56 10.35 0.70
CA LEU A 225 -15.43 11.24 0.40
C LEU A 225 -14.30 10.99 1.38
N SER A 226 -13.09 10.74 0.91
CA SER A 226 -11.91 10.75 1.77
C SER A 226 -11.37 12.17 1.98
N TYR A 227 -10.56 12.34 3.02
CA TYR A 227 -9.74 13.54 3.22
C TYR A 227 -8.50 13.54 2.33
N ASP A 228 -8.21 12.43 1.66
CA ASP A 228 -7.07 12.21 0.78
C ASP A 228 -7.52 11.81 -0.63
N GLU A 229 -6.61 11.83 -1.60
CA GLU A 229 -6.89 11.36 -2.95
C GLU A 229 -6.98 9.83 -3.07
N PRO A 230 -7.61 9.29 -4.13
CA PRO A 230 -7.48 7.87 -4.45
C PRO A 230 -6.03 7.48 -4.75
N HIS A 231 -5.52 6.44 -4.11
CA HIS A 231 -4.15 5.97 -4.34
C HIS A 231 -3.96 4.50 -3.95
N VAL A 232 -2.80 3.94 -4.29
CA VAL A 232 -2.34 2.64 -3.77
C VAL A 232 -1.23 2.88 -2.75
N HIS A 233 -1.48 2.50 -1.50
CA HIS A 233 -0.46 2.43 -0.45
C HIS A 233 0.38 1.17 -0.61
N PHE A 234 1.67 1.33 -0.94
CA PHE A 234 2.58 0.24 -1.24
C PHE A 234 3.63 0.08 -0.13
N GLU A 235 3.62 -1.06 0.55
CA GLU A 235 4.66 -1.43 1.54
C GLU A 235 5.45 -2.66 1.10
N GLU A 236 6.74 -2.66 1.45
CA GLU A 236 7.62 -3.83 1.39
C GLU A 236 8.22 -4.09 2.78
N PHE A 237 8.11 -5.32 3.28
CA PHE A 237 8.57 -5.69 4.62
C PHE A 237 8.84 -7.19 4.77
N ASP A 238 9.36 -7.60 5.93
CA ASP A 238 9.32 -8.99 6.41
C ASP A 238 8.46 -9.08 7.69
N ARG A 239 8.19 -10.28 8.16
CA ARG A 239 7.48 -10.53 9.42
C ARG A 239 8.32 -11.42 10.32
N TYR A 240 8.39 -11.06 11.60
CA TYR A 240 8.94 -11.96 12.60
C TYR A 240 8.09 -13.23 12.70
N SER A 241 8.72 -14.39 12.56
CA SER A 241 8.02 -15.68 12.50
C SER A 241 7.31 -16.07 13.79
N ASP A 242 7.74 -15.52 14.93
CA ASP A 242 7.23 -15.82 16.28
C ASP A 242 6.06 -14.91 16.69
N THR A 243 6.10 -13.64 16.32
CA THR A 243 5.10 -12.64 16.72
C THR A 243 4.19 -12.23 15.58
N GLY A 244 4.55 -12.55 14.33
CA GLY A 244 3.88 -12.05 13.14
C GLY A 244 4.04 -10.55 12.93
N ALA A 245 4.75 -9.83 13.81
CA ALA A 245 4.95 -8.39 13.71
C ALA A 245 5.78 -8.05 12.47
N LYS A 246 5.43 -6.94 11.82
CA LYS A 246 6.20 -6.45 10.67
C LYS A 246 7.60 -6.04 11.14
N THR A 247 8.61 -6.46 10.40
CA THR A 247 9.97 -5.94 10.52
C THR A 247 10.07 -4.60 9.78
N PRO A 248 11.18 -3.87 9.96
CA PRO A 248 11.38 -2.58 9.30
C PRO A 248 11.22 -2.65 7.78
N ARG A 249 10.45 -1.69 7.26
CA ARG A 249 10.07 -1.58 5.85
C ARG A 249 11.24 -1.07 5.01
N ARG A 250 11.36 -1.55 3.77
CA ARG A 250 12.30 -0.96 2.79
C ARG A 250 11.57 -0.02 1.86
N ASP A 251 12.26 1.03 1.46
CA ASP A 251 11.82 1.83 0.33
C ASP A 251 12.17 1.07 -0.96
N PRO A 252 11.19 0.66 -1.78
CA PRO A 252 11.47 -0.06 -3.02
C PRO A 252 12.23 0.78 -4.06
N TYR A 253 12.32 2.10 -3.88
CA TYR A 253 13.17 2.99 -4.68
C TYR A 253 14.56 3.24 -4.08
N ASP A 254 14.83 2.82 -2.84
CA ASP A 254 16.06 3.17 -2.10
C ASP A 254 16.30 4.70 -1.97
N ILE A 255 15.23 5.47 -1.69
CA ILE A 255 15.29 6.94 -1.56
C ILE A 255 15.12 7.40 -0.10
N TYR A 256 14.17 6.83 0.63
CA TYR A 256 13.87 7.08 2.05
C TYR A 256 13.54 8.53 2.39
N MET A 257 12.80 9.20 1.50
CA MET A 257 12.44 10.62 1.66
C MET A 257 10.96 10.87 1.40
N SER A 258 10.58 12.16 1.41
CA SER A 258 9.25 12.59 0.99
C SER A 258 9.04 12.48 -0.52
N HIS A 259 7.78 12.44 -0.93
CA HIS A 259 7.32 12.23 -2.30
C HIS A 259 8.07 13.02 -3.37
N SER A 260 8.49 14.26 -3.07
CA SER A 260 9.16 15.16 -4.02
C SER A 260 10.50 14.64 -4.56
N HIS A 261 11.08 13.62 -3.93
CA HIS A 261 12.35 12.99 -4.29
C HIS A 261 12.23 11.79 -5.23
N TYR A 262 11.04 11.23 -5.40
CA TYR A 262 10.87 10.02 -6.19
C TYR A 262 10.71 10.34 -7.68
N PRO A 263 11.22 9.47 -8.56
CA PRO A 263 11.01 9.59 -9.99
C PRO A 263 9.58 9.21 -10.38
N THR A 264 9.03 9.96 -11.32
CA THR A 264 7.75 9.66 -11.96
C THR A 264 7.88 9.99 -13.46
N PRO A 265 6.93 9.58 -14.31
CA PRO A 265 6.98 9.90 -15.74
C PRO A 265 7.06 11.40 -16.07
N THR A 266 6.67 12.27 -15.12
CA THR A 266 6.76 13.73 -15.27
C THR A 266 7.85 14.37 -14.42
N ARG A 267 8.60 13.57 -13.65
CA ARG A 267 9.66 14.05 -12.77
C ARG A 267 10.93 13.24 -12.99
N VAL A 268 11.85 13.81 -13.75
CA VAL A 268 13.16 13.24 -14.03
C VAL A 268 14.01 13.26 -12.77
N ARG A 269 14.16 12.11 -12.13
CA ARG A 269 15.06 11.86 -11.00
C ARG A 269 15.64 10.47 -11.15
N ALA A 270 16.78 10.22 -10.52
CA ALA A 270 17.29 8.87 -10.37
C ALA A 270 16.56 8.15 -9.24
N VAL A 271 16.42 6.84 -9.38
CA VAL A 271 16.18 5.93 -8.25
C VAL A 271 17.42 5.87 -7.34
N GLY A 272 17.32 5.21 -6.19
CA GLY A 272 18.46 4.87 -5.35
C GLY A 272 19.44 3.92 -6.03
N MET A 273 20.51 3.53 -5.33
CA MET A 273 21.54 2.67 -5.92
C MET A 273 21.10 1.22 -6.01
N GLU A 274 20.20 0.82 -5.10
CA GLU A 274 19.77 -0.55 -4.91
C GLU A 274 18.23 -0.63 -4.90
N PRO A 275 17.56 -0.25 -6.00
CA PRO A 275 16.10 -0.30 -6.08
C PRO A 275 15.63 -1.76 -6.17
N LEU A 276 14.47 -2.03 -5.58
CA LEU A 276 13.83 -3.34 -5.64
C LEU A 276 12.99 -3.53 -6.91
N PHE A 277 12.76 -2.45 -7.66
CA PHE A 277 12.03 -2.47 -8.93
C PHE A 277 12.92 -2.88 -10.09
N TYR A 278 12.39 -3.69 -11.00
CA TYR A 278 12.93 -3.77 -12.35
C TYR A 278 12.69 -2.44 -13.06
N LEU A 279 13.74 -1.88 -13.66
CA LEU A 279 13.68 -0.59 -14.34
C LEU A 279 13.63 -0.76 -15.86
N ASP A 280 12.96 0.16 -16.53
CA ASP A 280 12.96 0.28 -17.98
C ASP A 280 14.16 1.07 -18.51
N GLY A 281 14.24 1.26 -19.83
CA GLY A 281 15.33 2.01 -20.46
C GLY A 281 15.37 3.51 -20.12
N SER A 282 14.37 4.03 -19.41
CA SER A 282 14.31 5.39 -18.87
C SER A 282 14.58 5.45 -17.36
N GLU A 283 15.05 4.35 -16.77
CA GLU A 283 15.32 4.21 -15.33
C GLU A 283 14.08 4.36 -14.45
N LEU A 284 12.88 4.19 -15.02
CA LEU A 284 11.62 4.15 -14.27
C LEU A 284 11.22 2.70 -13.98
N PRO A 285 10.49 2.43 -12.88
CA PRO A 285 9.93 1.11 -12.62
C PRO A 285 9.07 0.60 -13.78
N LYS A 286 9.32 -0.64 -14.19
CA LYS A 286 8.50 -1.38 -15.16
C LYS A 286 7.07 -1.57 -14.64
N PHE A 287 6.10 -1.60 -15.54
CA PHE A 287 4.71 -1.97 -15.24
C PHE A 287 4.55 -3.49 -15.08
N ALA A 288 3.44 -3.92 -14.51
CA ALA A 288 3.20 -5.32 -14.19
C ALA A 288 3.07 -6.24 -15.40
N ASP A 289 2.78 -5.66 -16.56
CA ASP A 289 2.66 -6.29 -17.88
C ASP A 289 3.93 -6.12 -18.75
N ASP A 290 4.95 -5.39 -18.29
CA ASP A 290 6.21 -5.26 -19.02
C ASP A 290 7.04 -6.56 -18.93
N SER A 291 7.77 -6.86 -19.99
CA SER A 291 8.73 -7.98 -19.99
C SER A 291 9.90 -7.69 -19.05
N ILE A 292 10.34 -8.68 -18.28
CA ILE A 292 11.44 -8.55 -17.31
C ILE A 292 12.74 -9.07 -17.87
#